data_AF-A0A858RHF0-F1
#
_entry.id   AF-A0A858RHF0-F1
#
_cell.length_a   1.000
_cell.length_b   1.000
_cell.length_c   1.000
_cell.angle_alpha   90.00
_cell.angle_beta   90.00
_cell.angle_gamma   90.00
#
_symmetry.space_group_name_H-M   'P 1'
#
loop_
_entity.id
_entity.type
_entity.pdbx_description
1 polymer ?
#
loop_
_entity_poly.entity_id
_entity_poly.type
_entity_poly.pdbx_seq_one_letter_code
_entity_poly.pdbx_strand_id
1 'polypeptide(L)'
;MISLLRLPTVPLLQERRSIAYLIVFGIWAEVFLYCLLHDQYLIRLAPTHFTEYHAPLWGIENLPLLAAGWAFRASIGPGLVLGLAALFLGRAGSRPKISPGTMLKIVPCLILLTEACGLLTGWWAWKNERPLYPEIIYPDLTRPILTSQTIQLTCYAVGGISSVIFLGWIVWRRRRTAHHS
;
A
#
# COMPACT_ATOMS: atom_id res chain seq x y z
N MET A 1 -18.07 20.44 -48.38
CA MET A 1 -16.95 20.57 -47.42
C MET A 1 -17.49 20.27 -46.02
N ILE A 2 -17.19 19.08 -45.48
CA ILE A 2 -17.56 18.73 -44.11
C ILE A 2 -16.47 19.29 -43.20
N SER A 3 -16.79 20.33 -42.44
CA SER A 3 -15.92 20.86 -41.39
C SER A 3 -15.83 19.81 -40.28
N LEU A 4 -14.73 19.06 -40.26
CA LEU A 4 -14.38 18.18 -39.14
C LEU A 4 -14.17 19.06 -37.91
N LEU A 5 -15.18 19.10 -37.03
CA LEU A 5 -15.09 19.66 -35.69
C LEU A 5 -13.88 19.03 -34.98
N ARG A 6 -12.77 19.78 -34.90
CA ARG A 6 -11.66 19.44 -34.00
C ARG A 6 -12.18 19.56 -32.58
N LEU A 7 -12.50 18.43 -31.96
CA LEU A 7 -12.71 18.39 -30.52
C LEU A 7 -11.40 18.86 -29.85
N PRO A 8 -11.48 19.83 -28.92
CA PRO A 8 -10.28 20.28 -28.21
C PRO A 8 -9.66 19.08 -27.48
N THR A 9 -8.43 18.75 -27.83
CA THR A 9 -7.65 17.70 -27.16
C THR A 9 -7.20 18.25 -25.82
N VAL A 10 -8.03 18.10 -24.79
CA VAL A 10 -7.61 18.38 -23.41
C VAL A 10 -6.62 17.27 -23.01
N PRO A 11 -5.36 17.60 -22.66
CA PRO A 11 -4.42 16.59 -22.22
C PRO A 11 -4.98 15.84 -21.01
N LEU A 12 -4.92 14.51 -21.02
CA LEU A 12 -5.45 13.66 -19.96
C LEU A 12 -4.91 14.06 -18.57
N LEU A 13 -3.62 14.45 -18.52
CA LEU A 13 -2.96 14.91 -17.31
C LEU A 13 -2.13 16.17 -17.61
N GLN A 14 -2.67 17.35 -17.28
CA GLN A 14 -1.95 18.61 -17.33
C GLN A 14 -1.57 19.03 -15.90
N GLU A 15 -0.47 18.46 -15.39
CA GLU A 15 0.04 18.69 -14.04
C GLU A 15 1.51 19.10 -14.06
N ARG A 16 1.92 19.89 -13.06
CA ARG A 16 3.33 20.13 -12.81
C ARG A 16 3.99 18.81 -12.38
N ARG A 17 5.18 18.51 -12.91
CA ARG A 17 5.94 17.30 -12.55
C ARG A 17 6.11 17.14 -11.04
N SER A 18 6.35 18.24 -10.32
CA SER A 18 6.46 18.24 -8.85
C SER A 18 5.20 17.72 -8.14
N ILE A 19 4.01 17.99 -8.66
CA ILE A 19 2.74 17.49 -8.09
C ILE A 19 2.58 15.99 -8.37
N ALA A 20 2.92 15.56 -9.58
CA ALA A 20 2.91 14.13 -9.92
C ALA A 20 3.89 13.35 -9.03
N TYR A 21 5.12 13.84 -8.87
CA TYR A 21 6.12 13.25 -8.01
C TYR A 21 5.69 13.24 -6.55
N LEU A 22 5.12 14.35 -6.05
CA LEU A 22 4.63 14.42 -4.68
C LEU A 22 3.55 13.38 -4.39
N ILE A 23 2.60 13.15 -5.30
CA ILE A 23 1.56 12.14 -5.10
C ILE A 23 2.16 10.74 -5.18
N VAL A 24 2.88 10.42 -6.26
CA VAL A 24 3.35 9.06 -6.51
C VAL A 24 4.42 8.64 -5.51
N PHE A 25 5.48 9.44 -5.39
CA PHE A 25 6.58 9.13 -4.48
C PHE A 25 6.27 9.47 -3.03
N GLY A 26 5.34 10.39 -2.75
CA GLY A 26 4.87 10.63 -1.39
C GLY A 26 4.09 9.43 -0.84
N ILE A 27 3.13 8.89 -1.60
CA ILE A 27 2.41 7.68 -1.19
C ILE A 27 3.37 6.49 -1.08
N TRP A 28 4.27 6.32 -2.06
CA TRP A 28 5.27 5.26 -1.96
C TRP A 28 6.18 5.41 -0.74
N ALA A 29 6.63 6.62 -0.40
CA ALA A 29 7.47 6.85 0.78
C ALA A 29 6.76 6.50 2.09
N GLU A 30 5.46 6.80 2.21
CA GLU A 30 4.65 6.41 3.36
C GLU A 30 4.50 4.89 3.46
N VAL A 31 4.22 4.21 2.33
CA VAL A 31 4.13 2.74 2.27
C VAL A 31 5.48 2.10 2.56
N PHE A 32 6.58 2.66 2.06
CA PHE A 32 7.93 2.19 2.34
C PHE A 32 8.29 2.32 3.83
N LEU A 33 8.01 3.47 4.43
CA LEU A 33 8.25 3.67 5.87
C LEU A 33 7.43 2.69 6.70
N TYR A 34 6.18 2.43 6.31
CA TYR A 34 5.35 1.41 6.90
C TYR A 34 5.99 0.01 6.80
N CYS A 35 6.31 -0.45 5.59
CA CYS A 35 6.93 -1.76 5.38
C CYS A 35 8.24 -1.89 6.17
N LEU A 36 9.04 -0.81 6.23
CA LEU A 36 10.28 -0.79 6.99
C LEU A 36 10.02 -1.05 8.47
N LEU A 37 9.11 -0.31 9.10
CA LEU A 37 8.77 -0.50 10.51
C LEU A 37 8.13 -1.87 10.78
N HIS A 38 7.27 -2.31 9.87
CA HIS A 38 6.57 -3.59 9.93
C HIS A 38 7.54 -4.78 9.88
N ASP A 39 8.41 -4.82 8.88
CA ASP A 39 9.36 -5.92 8.67
C ASP A 39 10.42 -5.96 9.78
N GLN A 40 10.77 -4.81 10.37
CA GLN A 40 11.71 -4.75 11.49
C GLN A 40 11.23 -5.58 12.68
N TYR A 41 9.95 -5.53 13.06
CA TYR A 41 9.49 -6.36 14.17
C TYR A 41 9.19 -7.79 13.72
N LEU A 42 8.69 -7.99 12.50
CA LEU A 42 8.40 -9.34 12.00
C LEU A 42 9.66 -10.19 11.87
N ILE A 43 10.79 -9.63 11.42
CA ILE A 43 12.02 -10.40 11.32
C ILE A 43 12.59 -10.81 12.68
N ARG A 44 12.28 -10.05 13.74
CA ARG A 44 12.64 -10.40 15.13
C ARG A 44 11.72 -11.48 15.69
N LEU A 45 10.45 -11.46 15.29
CA LEU A 45 9.47 -12.47 15.67
C LEU A 45 9.76 -13.80 14.98
N ALA A 46 9.97 -13.80 13.66
CA ALA A 46 10.16 -14.99 12.85
C ALA A 46 11.30 -14.79 11.82
N PRO A 47 12.58 -14.89 12.23
CA PRO A 47 13.72 -14.72 11.32
C PRO A 47 13.67 -15.65 10.11
N THR A 48 13.27 -16.91 10.33
CA THR A 48 13.15 -17.96 9.30
C THR A 48 12.16 -17.59 8.20
N HIS A 49 11.16 -16.74 8.50
CA HIS A 49 10.28 -16.17 7.50
C HIS A 49 11.07 -15.46 6.40
N PHE A 50 12.09 -14.67 6.76
CA PHE A 50 12.85 -13.84 5.83
C PHE A 50 14.08 -14.55 5.27
N THR A 51 14.61 -15.56 5.98
CA THR A 51 15.86 -16.25 5.60
C THR A 51 15.63 -17.58 4.88
N GLU A 52 14.53 -18.29 5.15
CA GLU A 52 14.27 -19.63 4.60
C GLU A 52 13.08 -19.64 3.64
N TYR A 53 12.00 -18.95 4.00
CA TYR A 53 10.77 -18.91 3.18
C TYR A 53 10.79 -17.83 2.10
N HIS A 54 11.89 -17.11 1.99
CA HIS A 54 12.13 -16.13 0.93
C HIS A 54 13.46 -16.42 0.24
N ALA A 55 13.52 -16.14 -1.07
CA ALA A 55 14.77 -16.24 -1.82
C ALA A 55 15.82 -15.26 -1.25
N PRO A 56 17.11 -15.63 -1.16
CA PRO A 56 18.14 -14.77 -0.62
C PRO A 56 18.15 -13.38 -1.29
N LEU A 57 18.10 -12.32 -0.47
CA LEU A 57 18.07 -10.96 -0.96
C LEU A 57 19.48 -10.37 -0.96
N TRP A 58 20.11 -10.33 -2.14
CA TRP A 58 21.41 -9.70 -2.37
C TRP A 58 22.55 -10.16 -1.44
N GLY A 59 22.47 -11.38 -0.88
CA GLY A 59 23.46 -11.89 0.07
C GLY A 59 23.47 -11.16 1.42
N ILE A 60 22.39 -10.48 1.80
CA ILE A 60 22.30 -9.78 3.08
C ILE A 60 22.03 -10.80 4.20
N GLU A 61 22.97 -10.90 5.14
CA GLU A 61 22.85 -11.79 6.32
C GLU A 61 22.42 -11.03 7.60
N ASN A 62 22.67 -9.73 7.67
CA ASN A 62 22.28 -8.91 8.81
C ASN A 62 20.76 -8.72 8.83
N LEU A 63 20.07 -9.25 9.85
CA LEU A 63 18.59 -9.23 9.91
C LEU A 63 17.98 -7.83 9.79
N PRO A 64 18.38 -6.79 10.56
CA PRO A 64 17.85 -5.45 10.37
C PRO A 64 18.00 -4.93 8.93
N LEU A 65 19.14 -5.17 8.29
CA LEU A 65 19.36 -4.76 6.90
C LEU A 65 18.52 -5.60 5.92
N LEU A 66 18.37 -6.90 6.17
CA LEU A 66 17.56 -7.81 5.37
C LEU A 66 16.08 -7.38 5.38
N ALA A 67 15.54 -7.06 6.56
CA ALA A 67 14.20 -6.51 6.71
C ALA A 67 14.05 -5.16 5.97
N ALA A 68 15.05 -4.28 6.02
CA ALA A 68 15.01 -3.03 5.26
C ALA A 68 15.02 -3.26 3.73
N GLY A 69 15.78 -4.25 3.25
CA GLY A 69 15.80 -4.64 1.84
C GLY A 69 14.47 -5.21 1.38
N TRP A 70 13.85 -6.08 2.18
CA TRP A 70 12.52 -6.61 1.90
C TRP A 70 11.45 -5.53 1.92
N ALA A 71 11.48 -4.62 2.90
CA ALA A 71 10.56 -3.48 2.96
C ALA A 71 10.63 -2.59 1.71
N PHE A 72 11.85 -2.30 1.25
CA PHE A 72 12.05 -1.57 0.00
C PHE A 72 11.40 -2.31 -1.17
N ARG A 73 11.72 -3.60 -1.36
CA ARG A 73 11.17 -4.42 -2.45
C ARG A 73 9.65 -4.54 -2.37
N ALA A 74 9.10 -4.81 -1.19
CA ALA A 74 7.68 -5.02 -0.95
C ALA A 74 6.85 -3.75 -1.15
N SER A 75 7.42 -2.56 -0.86
CA SER A 75 6.71 -1.28 -1.02
C SER A 75 6.57 -0.81 -2.48
N ILE A 76 7.46 -1.22 -3.39
CA ILE A 76 7.50 -0.74 -4.79
C ILE A 76 6.16 -0.98 -5.48
N GLY A 77 5.67 -2.22 -5.45
CA GLY A 77 4.40 -2.61 -6.09
C GLY A 77 3.20 -1.82 -5.56
N PRO A 78 2.76 -2.07 -4.32
CA PRO A 78 1.58 -1.41 -3.75
C PRO A 78 1.72 0.12 -3.71
N GLY A 79 2.88 0.66 -3.29
CA GLY A 79 3.09 2.09 -3.12
C GLY A 79 3.05 2.87 -4.43
N LEU A 80 3.78 2.42 -5.46
CA LEU A 80 3.81 3.13 -6.75
C LEU A 80 2.51 2.94 -7.53
N VAL A 81 1.92 1.74 -7.51
CA VAL A 81 0.64 1.47 -8.19
C VAL A 81 -0.47 2.32 -7.57
N LEU A 82 -0.55 2.37 -6.23
CA LEU A 82 -1.53 3.22 -5.54
C LEU A 82 -1.29 4.70 -5.83
N GLY A 83 -0.02 5.15 -5.78
CA GLY A 83 0.39 6.51 -6.12
C GLY A 83 -0.03 6.94 -7.53
N LEU A 84 0.22 6.09 -8.53
CA LEU A 84 -0.19 6.32 -9.92
C LEU A 84 -1.70 6.35 -10.06
N ALA A 85 -2.42 5.39 -9.46
CA ALA A 85 -3.88 5.36 -9.50
C ALA A 85 -4.48 6.62 -8.86
N ALA A 86 -3.97 7.03 -7.69
CA ALA A 86 -4.41 8.25 -7.01
C ALA A 86 -4.13 9.52 -7.83
N LEU A 87 -2.98 9.60 -8.52
CA LEU A 87 -2.66 10.68 -9.43
C LEU A 87 -3.70 10.77 -10.56
N PHE A 88 -3.95 9.66 -11.27
CA PHE A 88 -4.90 9.68 -12.39
C PHE A 88 -6.33 9.97 -11.92
N LEU A 89 -6.84 9.25 -10.92
CA LEU A 89 -8.20 9.48 -10.42
C LEU A 89 -8.38 10.86 -9.80
N GLY A 90 -7.35 11.40 -9.15
CA GLY A 90 -7.39 12.65 -8.43
C GLY A 90 -7.18 13.90 -9.28
N ARG A 91 -6.44 13.78 -10.38
CA ARG A 91 -5.90 14.93 -11.13
C ARG A 91 -6.21 14.93 -12.63
N ALA A 92 -6.56 13.77 -13.23
CA ALA A 92 -6.80 13.71 -14.67
C ALA A 92 -8.11 14.42 -15.10
N GLY A 93 -8.09 15.01 -16.29
CA GLY A 93 -9.23 15.70 -16.90
C GLY A 93 -9.54 17.08 -16.29
N SER A 94 -10.72 17.61 -16.63
CA SER A 94 -11.14 18.98 -16.29
C SER A 94 -11.89 19.13 -14.97
N ARG A 95 -12.32 18.02 -14.33
CA ARG A 95 -13.04 18.08 -13.04
C ARG A 95 -12.15 18.68 -11.95
N PRO A 96 -12.74 19.30 -10.90
CA PRO A 96 -12.00 19.82 -9.75
C PRO A 96 -11.00 18.79 -9.22
N LYS A 97 -9.78 19.25 -9.04
CA LYS A 97 -8.64 18.40 -8.71
C LYS A 97 -8.49 18.32 -7.19
N ILE A 98 -8.25 17.12 -6.65
CA ILE A 98 -8.02 16.95 -5.21
C ILE A 98 -6.60 17.41 -4.87
N SER A 99 -6.44 18.07 -3.71
CA SER A 99 -5.12 18.52 -3.27
C SER A 99 -4.24 17.32 -2.90
N PRO A 100 -2.94 17.31 -3.29
CA PRO A 100 -2.02 16.25 -2.89
C PRO A 100 -1.94 16.08 -1.37
N GLY A 101 -1.91 17.19 -0.63
CA GLY A 101 -1.87 17.16 0.83
C GLY A 101 -3.10 16.50 1.47
N THR A 102 -4.27 16.57 0.85
CA THR A 102 -5.45 15.82 1.34
C THR A 102 -5.28 14.32 1.11
N MET A 103 -4.74 13.91 -0.04
CA MET A 103 -4.48 12.49 -0.33
C MET A 103 -3.46 11.90 0.65
N LEU A 104 -2.31 12.57 0.80
CA LEU A 104 -1.21 12.14 1.68
C LEU A 104 -1.60 12.14 3.17
N LYS A 105 -2.58 12.94 3.60
CA LYS A 105 -3.06 12.89 5.00
C LYS A 105 -3.93 11.67 5.31
N ILE A 106 -4.55 11.06 4.30
CA ILE A 106 -5.47 9.92 4.50
C ILE A 106 -4.70 8.60 4.56
N VAL A 107 -3.65 8.46 3.76
CA VAL A 107 -2.88 7.22 3.63
C VAL A 107 -2.31 6.72 4.98
N PRO A 108 -1.76 7.55 5.88
CA PRO A 108 -1.28 7.10 7.19
C PRO A 108 -2.40 6.53 8.06
N CYS A 109 -3.62 7.06 7.97
CA CYS A 109 -4.76 6.50 8.70
C CYS A 109 -5.12 5.09 8.20
N LEU A 110 -5.02 4.85 6.90
CA LEU A 110 -5.28 3.52 6.31
C LEU A 110 -4.16 2.53 6.64
N ILE A 111 -2.92 2.99 6.68
CA ILE A 111 -1.77 2.21 7.14
C ILE A 111 -1.95 1.79 8.60
N LEU A 112 -2.33 2.72 9.49
CA LEU A 112 -2.57 2.44 10.90
C LEU A 112 -3.73 1.45 11.10
N LEU A 113 -4.81 1.58 10.31
CA LEU A 113 -5.90 0.61 10.31
C LEU A 113 -5.43 -0.78 9.88
N THR A 114 -4.64 -0.85 8.81
CA THR A 114 -4.07 -2.10 8.28
C THR A 114 -3.21 -2.79 9.33
N GLU A 115 -2.31 -2.04 9.97
CA GLU A 115 -1.43 -2.55 11.00
C GLU A 115 -2.18 -2.99 12.25
N ALA A 116 -3.18 -2.21 12.69
CA ALA A 116 -4.00 -2.58 13.83
C ALA A 116 -4.73 -3.91 13.59
N CYS A 117 -5.30 -4.11 12.40
CA CYS A 117 -5.92 -5.38 12.03
C CYS A 117 -4.89 -6.53 12.00
N GLY A 118 -3.71 -6.30 11.40
CA GLY A 118 -2.61 -7.26 11.38
C GLY A 118 -2.22 -7.72 12.78
N LEU A 119 -1.90 -6.77 13.67
CA LEU A 119 -1.51 -7.05 15.05
C LEU A 119 -2.62 -7.75 15.85
N LEU A 120 -3.89 -7.37 15.67
CA LEU A 120 -5.02 -8.02 16.34
C LEU A 120 -5.15 -9.50 15.93
N THR A 121 -5.05 -9.79 14.64
CA THR A 121 -5.12 -11.17 14.13
C THR A 121 -3.87 -11.98 14.48
N GLY A 122 -2.69 -11.35 14.48
CA GLY A 122 -1.45 -11.95 14.97
C GLY A 122 -1.52 -12.33 16.44
N TRP A 123 -2.01 -11.43 17.29
CA TRP A 123 -2.25 -11.70 18.70
C TRP A 123 -3.22 -12.88 18.90
N TRP A 124 -4.29 -12.93 18.10
CA TRP A 124 -5.23 -14.06 18.12
C TRP A 124 -4.54 -15.38 17.75
N ALA A 125 -3.73 -15.40 16.68
CA ALA A 125 -2.99 -16.59 16.27
C ALA A 125 -1.95 -17.04 17.32
N TRP A 126 -1.24 -16.08 17.91
CA TRP A 126 -0.29 -16.34 19.01
C TRP A 126 -0.97 -17.00 20.21
N LYS A 127 -2.15 -16.50 20.61
CA LYS A 127 -2.88 -16.99 21.78
C LYS A 127 -3.52 -18.36 21.56
N ASN A 128 -4.04 -18.62 20.36
CA ASN A 128 -4.80 -19.84 20.08
C ASN A 128 -3.95 -20.95 19.43
N GLU A 129 -2.75 -20.62 18.94
CA GLU A 129 -1.85 -21.54 18.26
C GLU A 129 -2.52 -22.28 17.10
N ARG A 130 -3.40 -21.54 16.40
CA ARG A 130 -4.19 -22.03 15.28
C ARG A 130 -4.14 -21.05 14.11
N PRO A 131 -4.17 -21.57 12.87
CA PRO A 131 -4.18 -20.74 11.69
C PRO A 131 -5.53 -20.02 11.58
N LEU A 132 -5.50 -18.72 11.29
CA LEU A 132 -6.72 -17.94 11.01
C LEU A 132 -7.19 -18.15 9.57
N TYR A 133 -6.24 -18.45 8.69
CA TYR A 133 -6.45 -18.68 7.27
C TYR A 133 -6.27 -20.18 6.92
N PRO A 134 -6.59 -20.63 5.68
CA PRO A 134 -6.37 -22.02 5.29
C PRO A 134 -4.92 -22.47 5.47
N GLU A 135 -4.68 -23.64 6.08
CA GLU A 135 -3.33 -24.14 6.42
C GLU A 135 -2.33 -24.15 5.26
N ILE A 136 -2.82 -24.37 4.03
CA ILE A 136 -2.00 -24.44 2.81
C ILE A 136 -1.18 -23.17 2.52
N ILE A 137 -1.55 -22.02 3.10
CA ILE A 137 -0.84 -20.75 2.86
C ILE A 137 0.20 -20.44 3.95
N TYR A 138 0.32 -21.31 4.95
CA TYR A 138 1.36 -21.23 5.97
C TYR A 138 2.53 -22.12 5.56
N PRO A 139 3.78 -21.63 5.60
CA PRO A 139 4.93 -22.45 5.25
C PRO A 139 5.22 -23.51 6.32
N ASP A 140 4.97 -23.19 7.60
CA ASP A 140 4.90 -24.13 8.71
C ASP A 140 3.90 -23.62 9.77
N LEU A 141 3.64 -24.46 10.78
CA LEU A 141 2.71 -24.14 11.87
C LEU A 141 3.43 -23.85 13.21
N THR A 142 4.73 -23.56 13.18
CA THR A 142 5.43 -23.07 14.35
C THR A 142 4.85 -21.72 14.77
N ARG A 143 4.75 -21.48 16.08
CA ARG A 143 4.11 -20.27 16.61
C ARG A 143 4.64 -18.96 15.98
N PRO A 144 5.96 -18.74 15.83
CA PRO A 144 6.47 -17.53 15.18
C PRO A 144 5.98 -17.32 13.74
N ILE A 145 5.98 -18.38 12.95
CA ILE A 145 5.57 -18.35 11.54
C ILE A 145 4.05 -18.20 11.44
N LEU A 146 3.31 -18.96 12.24
CA LEU A 146 1.86 -18.84 12.34
C LEU A 146 1.44 -17.39 12.64
N THR A 147 2.09 -16.76 13.62
CA THR A 147 1.80 -15.37 14.00
C THR A 147 2.22 -14.38 12.90
N SER A 148 3.47 -14.44 12.43
CA SER A 148 3.98 -13.51 11.41
C SER A 148 3.24 -13.61 10.07
N GLN A 149 2.96 -14.82 9.60
CA GLN A 149 2.22 -15.06 8.36
C GLN A 149 0.77 -14.58 8.49
N THR A 150 0.12 -14.80 9.64
CA THR A 150 -1.23 -14.28 9.89
C THR A 150 -1.25 -12.75 9.84
N ILE A 151 -0.27 -12.08 10.45
CA ILE A 151 -0.13 -10.63 10.39
C ILE A 151 -0.01 -10.16 8.94
N GLN A 152 0.91 -10.73 8.16
CA GLN A 152 1.15 -10.31 6.78
C GLN A 152 -0.08 -10.50 5.88
N LEU A 153 -0.74 -11.66 5.95
CA LEU A 153 -1.92 -11.95 5.15
C LEU A 153 -3.07 -10.98 5.46
N THR A 154 -3.28 -10.69 6.75
CA THR A 154 -4.26 -9.68 7.17
C THR A 154 -3.89 -8.31 6.63
N CYS A 155 -2.63 -7.91 6.74
CA CYS A 155 -2.16 -6.62 6.24
C CYS A 155 -2.33 -6.50 4.71
N TYR A 156 -2.05 -7.56 3.94
CA TYR A 156 -2.30 -7.57 2.50
C TYR A 156 -3.78 -7.43 2.16
N ALA A 157 -4.65 -8.18 2.84
CA ALA A 157 -6.10 -8.11 2.61
C ALA A 157 -6.67 -6.72 2.96
N VAL A 158 -6.38 -6.22 4.17
CA VAL A 158 -6.88 -4.93 4.66
C VAL A 158 -6.26 -3.77 3.88
N GLY A 159 -4.96 -3.85 3.55
CA GLY A 159 -4.28 -2.85 2.72
C GLY A 159 -4.86 -2.77 1.31
N GLY A 160 -5.18 -3.91 0.69
CA GLY A 160 -5.85 -3.97 -0.60
C GLY A 160 -7.25 -3.34 -0.56
N ILE A 161 -8.07 -3.74 0.40
CA ILE A 161 -9.45 -3.22 0.57
C ILE A 161 -9.42 -1.71 0.86
N SER A 162 -8.60 -1.26 1.81
CA SER A 162 -8.50 0.16 2.18
C SER A 162 -8.01 1.02 1.01
N SER A 163 -7.10 0.51 0.17
CA SER A 163 -6.68 1.16 -1.06
C SER A 163 -7.83 1.35 -2.06
N VAL A 164 -8.68 0.33 -2.25
CA VAL A 164 -9.87 0.46 -3.11
C VAL A 164 -10.84 1.51 -2.56
N ILE A 165 -11.08 1.51 -1.24
CA ILE A 165 -11.93 2.50 -0.57
C ILE A 165 -11.37 3.92 -0.78
N PHE A 166 -10.06 4.11 -0.61
CA PHE A 166 -9.38 5.38 -0.83
C PHE A 166 -9.55 5.90 -2.26
N LEU A 167 -9.31 5.05 -3.25
CA LEU A 167 -9.50 5.40 -4.67
C LEU A 167 -10.96 5.73 -4.98
N GLY A 168 -11.91 4.97 -4.42
CA GLY A 168 -13.34 5.26 -4.51
C GLY A 168 -13.71 6.62 -3.88
N TRP A 169 -13.13 6.93 -2.72
CA TRP A 169 -13.30 8.22 -2.06
C TRP A 169 -12.78 9.38 -2.90
N ILE A 170 -11.63 9.24 -3.58
CA ILE A 170 -11.10 10.26 -4.51
C ILE A 170 -12.14 10.55 -5.60
N VAL A 171 -12.65 9.51 -6.26
CA VAL A 171 -13.64 9.64 -7.33
C VAL A 171 -14.92 10.31 -6.83
N TRP A 172 -15.45 9.86 -5.69
CA TRP A 172 -16.64 10.44 -5.08
C TRP A 172 -16.45 11.91 -4.71
N ARG A 173 -15.31 12.26 -4.08
CA ARG A 173 -15.00 13.63 -3.66
C ARG A 173 -14.94 14.57 -4.86
N ARG A 174 -14.29 14.16 -5.95
CA ARG A 174 -14.23 14.95 -7.19
C ARG A 174 -15.61 15.21 -7.79
N ARG A 175 -16.51 14.20 -7.77
CA ARG A 175 -17.88 14.35 -8.27
C ARG A 175 -18.67 15.37 -7.44
N ARG A 176 -18.57 15.30 -6.10
CA ARG A 176 -19.28 16.27 -5.24
C ARG A 176 -18.83 17.71 -5.46
N THR A 177 -17.52 17.95 -5.58
CA THR A 177 -17.03 19.32 -5.81
C THR A 177 -17.50 19.89 -7.15
N ALA A 178 -17.66 19.05 -8.19
CA ALA A 178 -18.14 19.49 -9.50
C ALA A 178 -19.62 19.91 -9.52
N HIS A 179 -20.45 19.41 -8.60
CA HIS A 179 -21.86 19.81 -8.50
C HIS A 179 -22.05 21.15 -7.77
N HIS A 180 -21.02 21.67 -7.10
CA HIS A 180 -21.06 22.93 -6.35
C HIS A 180 -20.29 24.08 -7.03
N SER A 181 -19.75 23.84 -8.23
CA SER A 181 -19.05 24.81 -9.07
C SER A 181 -19.89 25.17 -10.28
#